data_AF-A0A1M7LNR2-F1
#
_entry.id   AF-A0A1M7LNR2-F1
#
_cell.length_a   1.000
_cell.length_b   1.000
_cell.length_c   1.000
_cell.angle_alpha   90.00
_cell.angle_beta   90.00
_cell.angle_gamma   90.00
#
_symmetry.space_group_name_H-M   'P 1'
#
loop_
_entity.id
_entity.type
_entity.pdbx_description
1 polymer ?
#
loop_
_entity_poly.entity_id
_entity_poly.type
_entity_poly.pdbx_seq_one_letter_code
_entity_poly.pdbx_strand_id
1 'polypeptide(L)'
;MKATKYLSMAALALMGALASCQSDDDFTVARPDNAVSVNFSVGSLKATTRSNAVATDDTQREFNQGDQISVSTNDQEAVIFQCTSTENQTWTETVAGKFLLWTQPMLTFSAYYPVTTGTSMTTFTVPTDQSSVEKIALADYMTRQQNISRPEGGSDIQMQLERKMARVIVRISGFGSQYDDDEKTVKNVRIYSQASGIADGNPTGSSTEIQPYAQGSYDDWSEGWRQNSTFTALVVPGDGDSGARFIRLTDGEANTLLVKGIPELEAGNSYTFNLVVGKNRIEVASVTVQDWTTGETLDGGQATEGSAATTLNNTIKAWSAGTYAVPAGGLTYSDAITVSGDVTLVLTDGETLTLNKGISLASGATLTIQGNGTMNVNGTNESTASTVAGTGTLVLTSGMLTVKGGNGGSVGEYDDNVTKSAGGIAINGAVTVSGGTLTATGGNGGAGGSGCESRAGAGAAAISGDVTVSGGTLTATGGNGGSFSGSTLGPDGYAGAGGTAIVGSVTITDGTVTATGGNGGSITISGFAGELYAGNGGAAIGGNATLTGGTLNKTNGTNGTVGGGGNIIDCSAGTGGAVVAGTITNNGGTVN
;
A
#
# COMPACT_ATOMS: atom_id res chain seq x y z
N MET A 1 -22.81 8.54 34.23
CA MET A 1 -21.88 7.53 34.79
C MET A 1 -20.45 7.93 34.43
N LYS A 2 -19.52 7.65 35.34
CA LYS A 2 -18.29 8.42 35.62
C LYS A 2 -17.37 8.65 34.41
N ALA A 3 -16.94 9.90 34.25
CA ALA A 3 -15.86 10.31 33.39
C ALA A 3 -14.51 9.85 33.97
N THR A 4 -13.85 8.93 33.28
CA THR A 4 -12.47 8.53 33.59
C THR A 4 -11.54 9.63 33.06
N LYS A 5 -10.91 10.37 33.97
CA LYS A 5 -9.97 11.44 33.63
C LYS A 5 -8.66 10.83 33.17
N TYR A 6 -8.23 11.18 31.96
CA TYR A 6 -6.87 11.03 31.48
C TYR A 6 -5.93 11.85 32.38
N LEU A 7 -5.02 11.19 33.08
CA LEU A 7 -3.89 11.87 33.72
C LEU A 7 -2.79 12.05 32.68
N SER A 8 -2.68 13.28 32.18
CA SER A 8 -1.43 13.83 31.66
C SER A 8 -0.46 14.01 32.84
N MET A 9 0.64 13.26 32.89
CA MET A 9 1.76 13.58 33.78
C MET A 9 2.96 14.03 32.95
N ALA A 10 3.44 15.21 33.31
CA ALA A 10 4.48 15.97 32.66
C ALA A 10 5.82 15.21 32.61
N ALA A 11 6.50 15.30 31.47
CA ALA A 11 7.90 14.99 31.33
C ALA A 11 8.72 15.89 32.27
N LEU A 12 9.32 15.28 33.30
CA LEU A 12 10.35 15.94 34.10
C LEU A 12 11.70 15.65 33.42
N ALA A 13 12.16 16.59 32.58
CA ALA A 13 13.54 16.62 32.13
C ALA A 13 14.41 16.99 33.34
N LEU A 14 15.10 16.02 33.93
CA LEU A 14 16.13 16.29 34.94
C LEU A 14 17.51 15.93 34.37
N MET A 15 18.09 16.88 33.64
CA MET A 15 19.54 17.00 33.56
C MET A 15 20.02 17.55 34.91
N GLY A 16 20.90 16.83 35.61
CA GLY A 16 21.44 17.27 36.88
C GLY A 16 22.66 16.46 37.27
N ALA A 17 23.85 17.04 37.04
CA ALA A 17 25.13 16.54 37.48
C ALA A 17 25.12 16.19 38.98
N LEU A 18 25.62 15.01 39.33
CA LEU A 18 25.97 14.65 40.70
C LEU A 18 27.19 15.47 41.13
N ALA A 19 26.95 16.65 41.69
CA ALA A 19 27.89 17.30 42.58
C ALA A 19 27.66 16.72 43.99
N SER A 20 28.68 16.07 44.53
CA SER A 20 28.70 15.65 45.93
C SER A 20 28.57 16.87 46.85
N CYS A 21 27.56 16.89 47.70
CA CYS A 21 27.66 17.59 48.98
C CYS A 21 26.72 16.92 49.98
N GLN A 22 27.33 16.37 51.02
CA GLN A 22 26.66 15.94 52.25
C GLN A 22 25.84 17.10 52.81
N SER A 23 24.60 16.81 53.18
CA SER A 23 23.85 17.55 54.18
C SER A 23 23.00 16.53 54.91
N ASP A 24 23.40 16.28 56.15
CA ASP A 24 22.75 15.38 57.10
C ASP A 24 21.31 15.85 57.38
N ASP A 25 20.35 15.03 56.98
CA ASP A 25 19.04 14.81 57.62
C ASP A 25 18.44 13.55 56.99
N ASP A 26 18.98 12.42 57.41
CA ASP A 26 18.71 11.08 56.87
C ASP A 26 17.34 10.57 57.37
N PHE A 27 16.27 11.00 56.71
CA PHE A 27 14.97 10.32 56.80
C PHE A 27 15.04 9.03 55.96
N THR A 28 15.67 7.99 56.50
CA THR A 28 15.58 6.65 55.92
C THR A 28 14.17 6.10 56.15
N VAL A 29 13.32 6.15 55.13
CA VAL A 29 12.10 5.33 55.12
C VAL A 29 12.54 3.88 55.09
N ALA A 30 12.34 3.16 56.20
CA ALA A 30 12.64 1.73 56.26
C ALA A 30 11.80 0.98 55.20
N ARG A 31 12.48 0.17 54.37
CA ARG A 31 11.82 -0.62 53.33
C ARG A 31 10.91 -1.67 53.99
N PRO A 32 9.60 -1.72 53.69
CA PRO A 32 8.69 -2.70 54.28
C PRO A 32 9.06 -4.15 53.94
N ASP A 33 8.84 -5.09 54.87
CA ASP A 33 9.09 -6.52 54.66
C ASP A 33 8.26 -7.15 53.51
N ASN A 34 7.15 -6.50 53.15
CA ASN A 34 6.29 -6.89 52.03
C ASN A 34 6.53 -6.07 50.77
N ALA A 35 7.60 -5.28 50.68
CA ALA A 35 7.97 -4.59 49.44
C ALA A 35 8.38 -5.59 48.35
N VAL A 36 8.00 -5.29 47.10
CA VAL A 36 8.38 -6.09 45.94
C VAL A 36 9.76 -5.67 45.48
N SER A 37 10.69 -6.62 45.44
CA SER A 37 11.98 -6.46 44.74
C SER A 37 11.88 -7.10 43.36
N VAL A 38 12.48 -6.48 42.34
CA VAL A 38 12.33 -6.87 40.93
C VAL A 38 13.69 -6.90 40.25
N ASN A 39 13.91 -7.92 39.42
CA ASN A 39 14.93 -7.91 38.37
C ASN A 39 14.26 -8.03 37.01
N PHE A 40 14.89 -7.42 36.01
CA PHE A 40 14.41 -7.41 34.65
C PHE A 40 15.41 -8.08 33.73
N SER A 41 14.89 -8.74 32.70
CA SER A 41 15.68 -9.29 31.60
C SER A 41 14.95 -9.07 30.29
N VAL A 42 15.67 -9.19 29.18
CA VAL A 42 15.10 -9.09 27.84
C VAL A 42 14.93 -10.51 27.26
N GLY A 43 13.73 -10.87 26.82
CA GLY A 43 13.46 -12.16 26.15
C GLY A 43 13.55 -13.43 27.03
N SER A 44 13.80 -14.60 26.43
CA SER A 44 13.59 -15.93 27.05
C SER A 44 14.73 -16.41 27.97
N LEU A 45 14.37 -16.93 29.15
CA LEU A 45 15.27 -17.69 30.04
C LEU A 45 15.39 -19.14 29.52
N LYS A 46 16.28 -19.39 28.57
CA LYS A 46 16.82 -20.75 28.34
C LYS A 46 18.34 -20.71 28.34
N ALA A 47 18.90 -21.35 29.37
CA ALA A 47 20.31 -21.64 29.46
C ALA A 47 20.73 -22.58 28.32
N THR A 48 21.41 -22.06 27.31
CA THR A 48 22.28 -22.85 26.44
C THR A 48 23.55 -22.04 26.17
N THR A 49 24.65 -22.51 26.78
CA THR A 49 26.04 -22.38 26.33
C THR A 49 26.35 -21.23 25.37
N ARG A 50 27.04 -20.20 25.87
CA ARG A 50 27.69 -19.16 25.06
C ARG A 50 28.70 -19.81 24.11
N SER A 51 28.25 -20.20 22.91
CA SER A 51 29.10 -20.59 21.81
C SER A 51 29.59 -19.32 21.14
N ASN A 52 30.87 -19.05 21.34
CA ASN A 52 31.66 -17.94 20.82
C ASN A 52 31.26 -17.52 19.38
N ALA A 53 30.77 -16.29 19.22
CA ALA A 53 30.74 -15.59 17.93
C ALA A 53 30.95 -14.09 18.18
N VAL A 54 32.22 -13.68 18.17
CA VAL A 54 32.72 -12.34 17.79
C VAL A 54 31.89 -11.15 18.28
N ALA A 55 32.32 -10.60 19.41
CA ALA A 55 31.89 -9.34 19.98
C ALA A 55 31.84 -8.19 18.93
N THR A 56 30.63 -7.71 18.62
CA THR A 56 30.33 -6.34 18.14
C THR A 56 28.86 -5.93 18.33
N ASP A 57 27.95 -6.85 18.67
CA ASP A 57 26.47 -6.64 18.69
C ASP A 57 25.79 -6.69 20.09
N ASP A 58 26.54 -6.78 21.18
CA ASP A 58 25.99 -7.14 22.51
C ASP A 58 25.33 -5.97 23.29
N THR A 59 25.48 -4.72 22.87
CA THR A 59 25.01 -3.56 23.67
C THR A 59 23.49 -3.39 23.73
N GLN A 60 22.73 -4.03 22.84
CA GLN A 60 21.25 -4.00 22.86
C GLN A 60 20.62 -5.27 23.44
N ARG A 61 21.39 -6.18 24.05
CA ARG A 61 20.83 -7.40 24.66
C ARG A 61 20.57 -7.25 26.17
N GLU A 62 21.02 -6.15 26.76
CA GLU A 62 20.92 -5.84 28.18
C GLU A 62 20.44 -4.39 28.36
N PHE A 63 19.92 -4.07 29.55
CA PHE A 63 19.58 -2.68 29.88
C PHE A 63 20.83 -1.89 30.24
N ASN A 64 20.85 -0.62 29.84
CA ASN A 64 21.93 0.32 30.12
C ASN A 64 21.78 0.91 31.53
N GLN A 65 22.89 1.38 32.09
CA GLN A 65 22.83 2.18 33.31
C GLN A 65 21.99 3.44 33.05
N GLY A 66 21.03 3.69 33.95
CA GLY A 66 20.10 4.80 33.85
C GLY A 66 18.77 4.45 33.19
N ASP A 67 18.64 3.29 32.54
CA ASP A 67 17.39 2.83 31.94
C ASP A 67 16.30 2.70 33.00
N GLN A 68 15.07 3.05 32.62
CA GLN A 68 13.92 3.09 33.53
C GLN A 68 12.79 2.20 33.04
N ILE A 69 12.21 1.43 33.97
CA ILE A 69 11.06 0.56 33.73
C ILE A 69 9.96 0.95 34.70
N SER A 70 8.75 1.17 34.16
CA SER A 70 7.56 1.41 34.97
C SER A 70 6.91 0.09 35.29
N VAL A 71 6.65 -0.19 36.57
CA VAL A 71 5.96 -1.40 37.02
C VAL A 71 4.75 -1.01 37.83
N SER A 72 3.61 -1.62 37.52
CA SER A 72 2.37 -1.49 38.28
C SER A 72 1.85 -2.87 38.66
N THR A 73 1.01 -2.93 39.69
CA THR A 73 0.31 -4.15 40.04
C THR A 73 -1.08 -3.87 40.57
N ASN A 74 -2.07 -4.60 40.06
CA ASN A 74 -3.48 -4.44 40.39
C ASN A 74 -3.88 -2.95 40.40
N ASP A 75 -4.34 -2.43 41.54
CA ASP A 75 -4.77 -1.03 41.73
C ASP A 75 -3.68 -0.14 42.36
N GLN A 76 -2.43 -0.61 42.46
CA GLN A 76 -1.32 0.19 43.01
C GLN A 76 -0.78 1.17 41.98
N GLU A 77 -0.40 2.35 42.45
CA GLU A 77 0.29 3.34 41.62
C GLU A 77 1.63 2.77 41.11
N ALA A 78 1.95 3.03 39.86
CA ALA A 78 3.18 2.53 39.26
C ALA A 78 4.44 3.06 39.99
N VAL A 79 5.43 2.20 40.11
CA VAL A 79 6.78 2.51 40.60
C VAL A 79 7.74 2.43 39.43
N ILE A 80 8.61 3.43 39.31
CA ILE A 80 9.65 3.47 38.29
C ILE A 80 10.95 2.94 38.92
N PHE A 81 11.46 1.86 38.35
CA PHE A 81 12.75 1.28 38.69
C PHE A 81 13.81 1.76 37.71
N GLN A 82 15.01 2.06 38.19
CA GLN A 82 16.15 2.46 37.37
C GLN A 82 17.30 1.46 37.49
N CYS A 83 17.92 1.11 36.37
CA CYS A 83 19.12 0.29 36.33
C CYS A 83 20.31 1.12 36.85
N THR A 84 20.87 0.71 37.98
CA THR A 84 22.00 1.40 38.64
C THR A 84 23.34 0.74 38.33
N SER A 85 23.34 -0.53 37.94
CA SER A 85 24.53 -1.28 37.55
C SER A 85 24.22 -2.29 36.46
N THR A 86 24.98 -2.27 35.37
CA THR A 86 24.86 -3.20 34.25
C THR A 86 25.54 -4.55 34.52
N GLU A 87 26.55 -4.60 35.38
CA GLU A 87 27.29 -5.83 35.72
C GLU A 87 26.39 -6.90 36.34
N ASN A 88 25.46 -6.47 37.20
CA ASN A 88 24.52 -7.35 37.89
C ASN A 88 23.06 -7.03 37.57
N GLN A 89 22.78 -6.16 36.58
CA GLN A 89 21.45 -5.65 36.24
C GLN A 89 20.66 -5.23 37.51
N THR A 90 21.25 -4.38 38.35
CA THR A 90 20.69 -3.98 39.65
C THR A 90 19.69 -2.84 39.49
N TRP A 91 18.52 -2.96 40.10
CA TRP A 91 17.43 -1.99 39.97
C TRP A 91 17.05 -1.35 41.29
N THR A 92 16.85 -0.03 41.29
CA THR A 92 16.40 0.74 42.45
C THR A 92 15.21 1.61 42.12
N GLU A 93 14.31 1.83 43.07
CA GLU A 93 13.20 2.76 42.92
C GLU A 93 13.74 4.20 42.74
N THR A 94 13.21 4.92 41.75
CA THR A 94 13.62 6.31 41.45
C THR A 94 13.09 7.32 42.49
N VAL A 95 12.06 6.94 43.25
CA VAL A 95 11.44 7.77 44.30
C VAL A 95 11.61 7.09 45.63
N ALA A 96 12.37 7.71 46.53
CA ALA A 96 12.59 7.20 47.88
C ALA A 96 11.25 6.99 48.62
N GLY A 97 11.09 5.82 49.25
CA GLY A 97 9.87 5.48 50.00
C GLY A 97 8.66 5.06 49.16
N LYS A 98 8.75 5.03 47.82
CA LYS A 98 7.67 4.58 46.94
C LYS A 98 7.89 3.11 46.53
N PHE A 99 7.15 2.20 47.15
CA PHE A 99 7.29 0.75 46.93
C PHE A 99 6.01 0.13 46.38
N LEU A 100 6.15 -0.87 45.51
CA LEU A 100 5.09 -1.84 45.28
C LEU A 100 5.05 -2.81 46.45
N LEU A 101 3.85 -3.17 46.91
CA LEU A 101 3.68 -4.03 48.08
C LEU A 101 2.97 -5.34 47.71
N TRP A 102 3.39 -6.44 48.33
CA TRP A 102 2.63 -7.68 48.36
C TRP A 102 1.39 -7.52 49.24
N THR A 103 0.25 -7.22 48.60
CA THR A 103 -1.06 -7.11 49.27
C THR A 103 -1.83 -8.44 49.26
N GLN A 104 -1.40 -9.39 48.44
CA GLN A 104 -1.99 -10.73 48.29
C GLN A 104 -0.88 -11.76 48.00
N PRO A 105 -1.13 -13.08 48.19
CA PRO A 105 -0.15 -14.12 47.88
C PRO A 105 0.27 -14.18 46.41
N MET A 106 -0.58 -13.69 45.50
CA MET A 106 -0.34 -13.63 44.07
C MET A 106 -0.84 -12.27 43.55
N LEU A 107 -0.05 -11.65 42.67
CA LEU A 107 -0.35 -10.35 42.08
C LEU A 107 -0.13 -10.38 40.56
N THR A 108 -0.88 -9.56 39.82
CA THR A 108 -0.64 -9.32 38.39
C THR A 108 0.27 -8.11 38.26
N PHE A 109 1.45 -8.29 37.68
CA PHE A 109 2.41 -7.23 37.40
C PHE A 109 2.34 -6.84 35.93
N SER A 110 2.36 -5.54 35.66
CA SER A 110 2.46 -4.97 34.32
C SER A 110 3.68 -4.05 34.28
N ALA A 111 4.60 -4.31 33.36
CA ALA A 111 5.82 -3.55 33.19
C ALA A 111 5.97 -3.08 31.74
N TYR A 112 6.39 -1.83 31.55
CA TYR A 112 6.75 -1.30 30.22
C TYR A 112 8.06 -0.53 30.26
N TYR A 113 8.74 -0.56 29.12
CA TYR A 113 9.98 0.12 28.83
C TYR A 113 9.90 0.69 27.40
N PRO A 114 10.46 1.88 27.12
CA PRO A 114 11.08 2.81 28.06
C PRO A 114 10.07 3.71 28.78
N VAL A 115 10.49 4.34 29.87
CA VAL A 115 9.69 5.38 30.54
C VAL A 115 9.92 6.73 29.85
N THR A 116 9.08 7.03 28.85
CA THR A 116 9.07 8.31 28.12
C THR A 116 7.64 8.78 27.82
N THR A 117 7.50 10.01 27.32
CA THR A 117 6.20 10.57 26.94
C THR A 117 5.60 9.79 25.78
N GLY A 118 4.34 9.40 25.90
CA GLY A 118 3.65 8.63 24.86
C GLY A 118 3.90 7.12 24.92
N THR A 119 4.59 6.63 25.96
CA THR A 119 4.78 5.18 26.21
C THR A 119 3.95 4.70 27.39
N SER A 120 3.31 3.55 27.23
CA SER A 120 2.54 2.83 28.24
C SER A 120 2.54 1.33 27.95
N MET A 121 1.71 0.55 28.64
CA MET A 121 1.51 -0.88 28.34
C MET A 121 0.90 -1.15 26.95
N THR A 122 0.17 -0.19 26.38
CA THR A 122 -0.56 -0.41 25.12
C THR A 122 -0.23 0.60 24.04
N THR A 123 0.41 1.72 24.38
CA THR A 123 0.72 2.79 23.42
C THR A 123 2.20 3.09 23.42
N PHE A 124 2.76 3.31 22.22
CA PHE A 124 4.13 3.75 22.01
C PHE A 124 4.22 4.66 20.78
N THR A 125 4.99 5.74 20.88
CA THR A 125 5.33 6.60 19.73
C THR A 125 6.79 6.39 19.37
N VAL A 126 7.07 6.12 18.10
CA VAL A 126 8.44 5.84 17.63
C VAL A 126 9.28 7.11 17.68
N PRO A 127 10.42 7.12 18.39
CA PRO A 127 11.39 8.20 18.28
C PRO A 127 12.02 8.19 16.88
N THR A 128 11.92 9.32 16.17
CA THR A 128 12.46 9.47 14.81
C THR A 128 13.97 9.70 14.80
N ASP A 129 14.54 10.14 15.92
CA ASP A 129 15.98 10.29 16.10
C ASP A 129 16.49 9.14 16.98
N GLN A 130 17.18 8.19 16.35
CA GLN A 130 17.80 7.03 16.98
C GLN A 130 19.32 7.07 16.79
N SER A 131 19.90 8.27 16.63
CA SER A 131 21.27 8.44 16.14
C SER A 131 22.40 8.07 17.12
N SER A 132 22.08 7.66 18.35
CA SER A 132 23.05 7.32 19.39
C SER A 132 22.55 6.14 20.22
N VAL A 133 23.41 5.56 21.05
CA VAL A 133 23.08 4.43 21.93
C VAL A 133 21.91 4.79 22.85
N GLU A 134 21.91 5.99 23.43
CA GLU A 134 20.86 6.46 24.33
C GLU A 134 19.54 6.68 23.58
N LYS A 135 19.61 7.24 22.38
CA LYS A 135 18.42 7.54 21.57
C LYS A 135 17.76 6.29 20.99
N ILE A 136 18.55 5.33 20.52
CA ILE A 136 18.00 4.06 20.03
C ILE A 136 17.45 3.19 21.16
N ALA A 137 18.04 3.27 22.38
CA ALA A 137 17.48 2.59 23.55
C ALA A 137 16.06 3.08 23.88
N LEU A 138 15.78 4.38 23.68
CA LEU A 138 14.42 4.95 23.82
C LEU A 138 13.43 4.47 22.75
N ALA A 139 13.90 3.81 21.70
CA ALA A 139 13.07 3.23 20.65
C ALA A 139 12.75 1.74 20.88
N ASP A 140 13.41 1.07 21.84
CA ASP A 140 13.25 -0.37 22.09
C ASP A 140 12.03 -0.64 22.98
N TYR A 141 10.83 -0.42 22.44
CA TYR A 141 9.58 -0.61 23.18
C TYR A 141 9.36 -2.08 23.58
N MET A 142 9.19 -2.30 24.88
CA MET A 142 8.93 -3.62 25.44
C MET A 142 7.86 -3.56 26.52
N THR A 143 7.14 -4.66 26.68
CA THR A 143 6.13 -4.81 27.73
C THR A 143 6.13 -6.21 28.31
N ARG A 144 5.64 -6.36 29.53
CA ARG A 144 5.32 -7.66 30.13
C ARG A 144 4.13 -7.55 31.05
N GLN A 145 3.21 -8.50 30.95
CA GLN A 145 2.19 -8.73 31.96
C GLN A 145 2.30 -10.17 32.48
N GLN A 146 2.38 -10.35 33.80
CA GLN A 146 2.57 -11.67 34.40
C GLN A 146 1.94 -11.76 35.79
N ASN A 147 1.31 -12.91 36.07
CA ASN A 147 0.88 -13.27 37.42
C ASN A 147 2.05 -13.91 38.17
N ILE A 148 2.40 -13.37 39.33
CA ILE A 148 3.54 -13.83 40.12
C ILE A 148 3.11 -14.06 41.56
N SER A 149 3.45 -15.23 42.10
CA SER A 149 3.28 -15.55 43.52
C SER A 149 4.43 -14.97 44.34
N ARG A 150 4.15 -14.51 45.56
CA ARG A 150 5.18 -13.98 46.46
C ARG A 150 6.27 -15.03 46.69
N PRO A 151 7.54 -14.73 46.38
CA PRO A 151 8.62 -15.70 46.57
C PRO A 151 8.84 -16.04 48.05
N GLU A 152 9.11 -17.31 48.34
CA GLU A 152 9.51 -17.73 49.68
C GLU A 152 10.86 -17.09 50.05
N GLY A 153 10.96 -16.54 51.26
CA GLY A 153 12.19 -15.86 51.72
C GLY A 153 12.42 -14.46 51.14
N GLY A 154 11.48 -13.90 50.36
CA GLY A 154 11.53 -12.51 49.90
C GLY A 154 12.53 -12.22 48.77
N SER A 155 12.89 -13.23 47.97
CA SER A 155 13.73 -13.04 46.78
C SER A 155 13.07 -12.13 45.73
N ASP A 156 13.88 -11.60 44.83
CA ASP A 156 13.41 -10.75 43.74
C ASP A 156 12.51 -11.51 42.76
N ILE A 157 11.43 -10.87 42.29
CA ILE A 157 10.67 -11.37 41.16
C ILE A 157 11.43 -11.12 39.86
N GLN A 158 11.26 -12.03 38.90
CA GLN A 158 11.91 -11.94 37.59
C GLN A 158 10.87 -11.52 36.54
N MET A 159 11.12 -10.40 35.86
CA MET A 159 10.26 -9.91 34.79
C MET A 159 11.03 -9.89 33.45
N GLN A 160 10.63 -10.77 32.55
CA GLN A 160 11.14 -10.81 31.18
C GLN A 160 10.32 -9.89 30.30
N LEU A 161 10.91 -8.80 29.84
CA LEU A 161 10.24 -7.90 28.92
C LEU A 161 10.28 -8.47 27.49
N GLU A 162 9.15 -8.35 26.80
CA GLU A 162 8.99 -8.77 25.41
C GLU A 162 9.07 -7.57 24.49
N ARG A 163 9.96 -7.64 23.51
CA ARG A 163 10.06 -6.64 22.46
C ARG A 163 8.79 -6.57 21.63
N LYS A 164 8.39 -5.33 21.34
CA LYS A 164 7.25 -5.02 20.46
C LYS A 164 7.69 -4.34 19.17
N MET A 165 9.01 -4.17 18.99
CA MET A 165 9.64 -3.55 17.82
C MET A 165 10.40 -4.60 16.99
N ALA A 166 10.59 -4.32 15.71
CA ALA A 166 11.54 -5.03 14.85
C ALA A 166 12.84 -4.22 14.74
N ARG A 167 13.99 -4.91 14.66
CA ARG A 167 15.29 -4.26 14.42
C ARG A 167 15.65 -4.39 12.94
N VAL A 168 15.93 -3.27 12.29
CA VAL A 168 16.41 -3.21 10.91
C VAL A 168 17.85 -2.71 10.91
N ILE A 169 18.75 -3.49 10.30
CA ILE A 169 20.15 -3.16 10.12
C ILE A 169 20.41 -3.03 8.61
N VAL A 170 20.74 -1.84 8.16
CA VAL A 170 21.23 -1.61 6.80
C VAL A 170 22.74 -1.65 6.82
N ARG A 171 23.34 -2.62 6.13
CA ARG A 171 24.79 -2.76 6.00
C ARG A 171 25.23 -2.40 4.59
N ILE A 172 26.20 -1.51 4.46
CA ILE A 172 26.83 -1.22 3.15
C ILE A 172 27.84 -2.33 2.86
N SER A 173 27.41 -3.35 2.11
CA SER A 173 28.27 -4.49 1.77
C SER A 173 29.26 -4.17 0.66
N GLY A 174 28.98 -3.18 -0.18
CA GLY A 174 29.90 -2.76 -1.24
C GLY A 174 29.39 -1.58 -2.06
N PHE A 175 30.22 -1.19 -3.03
CA PHE A 175 29.92 -0.18 -4.03
C PHE A 175 30.16 -0.77 -5.42
N GLY A 176 29.34 -0.36 -6.39
CA GLY A 176 29.55 -0.75 -7.78
C GLY A 176 30.90 -0.25 -8.32
N SER A 177 31.42 -0.94 -9.34
CA SER A 177 32.74 -0.65 -9.92
C SER A 177 32.84 0.70 -10.64
N GLN A 178 31.72 1.42 -10.79
CA GLN A 178 31.67 2.74 -11.40
C GLN A 178 32.06 3.92 -10.49
N TYR A 179 32.28 3.68 -9.18
CA TYR A 179 32.72 4.71 -8.25
C TYR A 179 34.24 4.72 -8.10
N ASP A 180 34.81 5.92 -8.07
CA ASP A 180 36.18 6.13 -7.62
C ASP A 180 36.29 5.94 -6.10
N ASP A 181 37.51 5.74 -5.57
CA ASP A 181 37.71 5.33 -4.16
C ASP A 181 37.28 6.40 -3.13
N ASP A 182 37.34 7.67 -3.50
CA ASP A 182 36.85 8.82 -2.73
C ASP A 182 35.33 9.01 -2.84
N GLU A 183 34.68 8.41 -3.83
CA GLU A 183 33.22 8.41 -4.02
C GLU A 183 32.51 7.23 -3.34
N LYS A 184 33.27 6.25 -2.81
CA LYS A 184 32.74 5.06 -2.12
C LYS A 184 32.28 5.36 -0.69
N THR A 185 31.36 6.32 -0.57
CA THR A 185 30.72 6.71 0.67
C THR A 185 29.22 6.86 0.55
N VAL A 186 28.53 6.77 1.70
CA VAL A 186 27.11 7.10 1.82
C VAL A 186 26.87 8.11 2.93
N LYS A 187 25.88 8.97 2.72
CA LYS A 187 25.43 10.00 3.67
C LYS A 187 23.92 9.95 3.82
N ASN A 188 23.40 10.69 4.80
CA ASN A 188 21.97 10.93 4.97
C ASN A 188 21.11 9.65 4.98
N VAL A 189 21.65 8.55 5.51
CA VAL A 189 20.93 7.29 5.57
C VAL A 189 19.70 7.43 6.46
N ARG A 190 18.56 6.94 5.97
CA ARG A 190 17.27 6.92 6.66
C ARG A 190 16.60 5.57 6.44
N ILE A 191 15.96 5.09 7.48
CA ILE A 191 15.16 3.87 7.48
C ILE A 191 13.73 4.29 7.79
N TYR A 192 12.78 3.75 7.04
CA TYR A 192 11.36 4.08 7.20
C TYR A 192 10.68 2.95 7.96
N SER A 193 9.93 3.33 9.01
CA SER A 193 8.95 2.45 9.63
C SER A 193 7.61 2.59 8.92
N GLN A 194 6.85 1.50 8.84
CA GLN A 194 5.51 1.52 8.23
C GLN A 194 4.51 2.38 9.01
N ALA A 195 4.74 2.62 10.30
CA ALA A 195 3.84 3.33 11.18
C ALA A 195 4.62 4.24 12.15
N SER A 196 3.96 5.26 12.69
CA SER A 196 4.57 6.21 13.63
C SER A 196 4.48 5.75 15.10
N GLY A 197 3.73 4.68 15.36
CA GLY A 197 3.53 4.19 16.72
C GLY A 197 2.80 2.85 16.77
N ILE A 198 2.55 2.41 18.00
CA ILE A 198 1.77 1.22 18.34
C ILE A 198 0.63 1.65 19.28
N ALA A 199 -0.57 1.13 19.05
CA ALA A 199 -1.72 1.28 19.93
C ALA A 199 -2.45 -0.07 20.07
N ASP A 200 -2.63 -0.51 21.31
CA ASP A 200 -3.25 -1.79 21.68
C ASP A 200 -2.63 -2.99 20.92
N GLY A 201 -1.31 -2.96 20.78
CA GLY A 201 -0.54 -4.00 20.08
C GLY A 201 -0.54 -3.91 18.56
N ASN A 202 -1.24 -2.92 17.97
CA ASN A 202 -1.34 -2.75 16.52
C ASN A 202 -0.56 -1.52 16.04
N PRO A 203 0.03 -1.57 14.83
CA PRO A 203 0.62 -0.39 14.19
C PRO A 203 -0.38 0.75 14.03
N THR A 204 0.03 1.99 14.26
CA THR A 204 -0.84 3.18 14.12
C THR A 204 -0.10 4.39 13.55
N GLY A 205 -0.85 5.25 12.85
CA GLY A 205 -0.33 6.43 12.16
C GLY A 205 0.34 6.10 10.82
N SER A 206 1.02 7.08 10.25
CA SER A 206 1.61 6.98 8.90
C SER A 206 3.06 6.52 8.94
N SER A 207 3.56 6.09 7.78
CA SER A 207 4.98 5.77 7.60
C SER A 207 5.87 6.92 8.08
N THR A 208 6.91 6.56 8.84
CA THR A 208 7.75 7.47 9.59
C THR A 208 9.21 7.28 9.23
N GLU A 209 9.88 8.40 8.94
CA GLU A 209 11.31 8.43 8.67
C GLU A 209 12.11 8.43 9.98
N ILE A 210 13.09 7.54 10.07
CA ILE A 210 13.99 7.40 11.22
C ILE A 210 15.42 7.73 10.80
N GLN A 211 16.09 8.54 11.61
CA GLN A 211 17.53 8.71 11.59
C GLN A 211 18.16 7.56 12.41
N PRO A 212 18.85 6.61 11.75
CA PRO A 212 19.36 5.41 12.40
C PRO A 212 20.63 5.68 13.21
N TYR A 213 20.96 4.74 14.10
CA TYR A 213 22.26 4.67 14.75
C TYR A 213 23.30 4.16 13.76
N ALA A 214 24.30 4.98 13.45
CA ALA A 214 25.34 4.64 12.49
C ALA A 214 26.60 4.12 13.20
N GLN A 215 27.19 3.05 12.66
CA GLN A 215 28.42 2.45 13.15
C GLN A 215 29.32 2.08 11.96
N GLY A 216 30.63 2.05 12.19
CA GLY A 216 31.61 1.67 11.17
C GLY A 216 32.61 2.78 10.86
N SER A 217 33.16 2.75 9.65
CA SER A 217 34.22 3.66 9.22
C SER A 217 33.62 4.91 8.57
N TYR A 218 33.79 6.04 9.23
CA TYR A 218 33.43 7.36 8.71
C TYR A 218 34.66 8.02 8.09
N ASP A 219 34.49 8.59 6.91
CA ASP A 219 35.51 9.39 6.23
C ASP A 219 35.25 10.87 6.46
N ASP A 220 36.16 11.53 7.18
CA ASP A 220 36.07 12.96 7.46
C ASP A 220 36.23 13.83 6.20
N TRP A 221 36.99 13.38 5.20
CA TRP A 221 37.25 14.17 3.99
C TRP A 221 36.06 14.24 3.06
N SER A 222 35.47 13.07 2.78
CA SER A 222 34.27 12.99 1.97
C SER A 222 33.00 13.15 2.80
N GLU A 223 33.09 13.32 4.12
CA GLU A 223 31.99 13.43 5.09
C GLU A 223 30.95 12.31 4.95
N GLY A 224 31.40 11.05 4.85
CA GLY A 224 30.52 9.93 4.54
C GLY A 224 30.98 8.58 5.08
N TRP A 225 30.05 7.64 5.17
CA TRP A 225 30.30 6.30 5.70
C TRP A 225 30.78 5.35 4.61
N ARG A 226 31.82 4.58 4.91
CA ARG A 226 32.46 3.64 3.97
C ARG A 226 31.83 2.25 4.03
N GLN A 227 32.31 1.36 3.17
CA GLN A 227 31.96 -0.07 3.15
C GLN A 227 32.09 -0.69 4.56
N ASN A 228 31.19 -1.63 4.86
CA ASN A 228 31.01 -2.30 6.16
C ASN A 228 30.44 -1.42 7.28
N SER A 229 30.05 -0.18 6.98
CA SER A 229 29.25 0.61 7.92
C SER A 229 27.83 0.08 8.01
N THR A 230 27.24 0.18 9.19
CA THR A 230 25.88 -0.26 9.51
C THR A 230 25.04 0.90 10.01
N PHE A 231 23.75 0.81 9.73
CA PHE A 231 22.75 1.78 10.15
C PHE A 231 21.58 1.02 10.75
N THR A 232 21.40 1.16 12.06
CA THR A 232 20.43 0.38 12.83
C THR A 232 19.26 1.27 13.24
N ALA A 233 18.03 0.80 13.00
CA ALA A 233 16.81 1.44 13.45
C ALA A 233 15.83 0.42 14.02
N LEU A 234 15.06 0.85 15.01
CA LEU A 234 13.95 0.11 15.57
C LEU A 234 12.65 0.65 14.98
N VAL A 235 11.89 -0.24 14.36
CA VAL A 235 10.71 0.09 13.56
C VAL A 235 9.49 -0.66 14.07
N VAL A 236 8.31 -0.10 13.85
CA VAL A 236 7.03 -0.79 14.09
C VAL A 236 6.93 -1.98 13.12
N PRO A 237 6.70 -3.21 13.64
CA PRO A 237 6.48 -4.40 12.82
C PRO A 237 5.12 -4.39 12.12
N GLY A 238 4.94 -5.22 11.10
CA GLY A 238 3.67 -5.58 10.46
C GLY A 238 3.84 -6.10 9.02
N ASP A 239 2.73 -6.18 8.29
CA ASP A 239 2.58 -6.97 7.05
C ASP A 239 3.37 -6.47 5.83
N GLY A 240 4.09 -5.35 5.96
CA GLY A 240 4.84 -4.73 4.88
C GLY A 240 3.99 -3.83 3.98
N ASP A 241 4.67 -3.02 3.16
CA ASP A 241 4.06 -2.11 2.20
C ASP A 241 4.97 -1.99 0.97
N SER A 242 4.56 -2.64 -0.13
CA SER A 242 5.30 -2.70 -1.40
C SER A 242 5.49 -1.33 -2.08
N GLY A 243 4.66 -0.34 -1.77
CA GLY A 243 4.72 1.00 -2.35
C GLY A 243 5.46 2.02 -1.48
N ALA A 244 5.59 1.75 -0.18
CA ALA A 244 6.24 2.65 0.78
C ALA A 244 7.75 2.81 0.54
N ARG A 245 8.28 3.94 1.00
CA ARG A 245 9.72 4.16 1.12
C ARG A 245 10.25 3.25 2.22
N PHE A 246 11.40 2.62 2.01
CA PHE A 246 12.03 1.78 3.02
C PHE A 246 13.40 2.28 3.44
N ILE A 247 14.31 2.52 2.50
CA ILE A 247 15.67 3.00 2.78
C ILE A 247 15.98 4.17 1.86
N ARG A 248 16.46 5.27 2.40
CA ARG A 248 17.03 6.39 1.63
C ARG A 248 18.47 6.61 2.02
N LEU A 249 19.33 6.88 1.05
CA LEU A 249 20.70 7.34 1.29
C LEU A 249 21.16 8.27 0.18
N THR A 250 22.23 9.01 0.41
CA THR A 250 22.93 9.81 -0.59
C THR A 250 24.27 9.16 -0.86
N ASP A 251 24.64 8.94 -2.13
CA ASP A 251 25.94 8.39 -2.50
C ASP A 251 27.05 9.47 -2.50
N GLY A 252 28.30 9.08 -2.79
CA GLY A 252 29.44 9.99 -2.82
C GLY A 252 29.40 11.07 -3.92
N GLU A 253 28.54 10.91 -4.92
CA GLU A 253 28.29 11.91 -5.98
C GLU A 253 27.09 12.82 -5.69
N ALA A 254 26.53 12.74 -4.47
CA ALA A 254 25.36 13.49 -4.03
C ALA A 254 24.02 13.07 -4.68
N ASN A 255 23.95 11.89 -5.31
CA ASN A 255 22.69 11.31 -5.78
C ASN A 255 21.92 10.72 -4.60
N THR A 256 20.62 11.02 -4.51
CA THR A 256 19.74 10.42 -3.51
C THR A 256 19.10 9.17 -4.08
N LEU A 257 19.38 8.03 -3.45
CA LEU A 257 18.86 6.72 -3.80
C LEU A 257 17.77 6.29 -2.83
N LEU A 258 16.75 5.62 -3.35
CA LEU A 258 15.58 5.20 -2.60
C LEU A 258 15.28 3.72 -2.90
N VAL A 259 15.23 2.92 -1.85
CA VAL A 259 14.64 1.58 -1.85
C VAL A 259 13.18 1.72 -1.42
N LYS A 260 12.25 1.23 -2.25
CA LYS A 260 10.83 1.10 -1.92
C LYS A 260 10.51 -0.35 -1.56
N GLY A 261 9.38 -0.56 -0.89
CA GLY A 261 8.94 -1.86 -0.40
C GLY A 261 9.44 -2.11 1.01
N ILE A 262 8.66 -1.72 2.01
CA ILE A 262 8.89 -2.17 3.38
C ILE A 262 8.48 -3.66 3.42
N PRO A 263 9.38 -4.58 3.77
CA PRO A 263 9.02 -5.99 3.87
C PRO A 263 8.12 -6.24 5.08
N GLU A 264 7.53 -7.42 5.16
CA GLU A 264 6.92 -7.89 6.39
C GLU A 264 7.98 -7.99 7.49
N LEU A 265 7.69 -7.43 8.66
CA LEU A 265 8.58 -7.38 9.80
C LEU A 265 7.85 -7.84 11.05
N GLU A 266 8.48 -8.69 11.84
CA GLU A 266 7.91 -9.22 13.08
C GLU A 266 8.60 -8.63 14.32
N ALA A 267 7.82 -8.47 15.39
CA ALA A 267 8.35 -8.02 16.67
C ALA A 267 9.40 -9.00 17.22
N GLY A 268 10.50 -8.49 17.77
CA GLY A 268 11.55 -9.31 18.36
C GLY A 268 12.51 -9.96 17.36
N ASN A 269 12.33 -9.72 16.06
CA ASN A 269 13.26 -10.16 15.02
C ASN A 269 14.21 -9.03 14.59
N SER A 270 15.36 -9.43 14.07
CA SER A 270 16.43 -8.58 13.56
C SER A 270 16.69 -8.90 12.09
N TYR A 271 16.55 -7.90 11.24
CA TYR A 271 16.66 -8.01 9.79
C TYR A 271 17.89 -7.24 9.30
N THR A 272 18.84 -7.93 8.69
CA THR A 272 20.05 -7.31 8.13
C THR A 272 19.97 -7.29 6.61
N PHE A 273 19.91 -6.10 6.03
CA PHE A 273 19.92 -5.85 4.60
C PHE A 273 21.33 -5.48 4.15
N ASN A 274 21.98 -6.37 3.40
CA ASN A 274 23.28 -6.10 2.80
C ASN A 274 23.08 -5.38 1.47
N LEU A 275 23.53 -4.14 1.39
CA LEU A 275 23.34 -3.28 0.22
C LEU A 275 24.64 -3.08 -0.57
N VAL A 276 24.55 -3.26 -1.88
CA VAL A 276 25.55 -2.77 -2.83
C VAL A 276 25.03 -1.48 -3.46
N VAL A 277 25.75 -0.38 -3.23
CA VAL A 277 25.37 0.95 -3.68
C VAL A 277 25.87 1.19 -5.10
N GLY A 278 24.99 1.62 -6.00
CA GLY A 278 25.31 2.01 -7.37
C GLY A 278 24.77 3.38 -7.76
N LYS A 279 25.33 4.01 -8.82
CA LYS A 279 24.99 5.41 -9.21
C LYS A 279 23.50 5.66 -9.47
N ASN A 280 22.77 4.65 -9.97
CA ASN A 280 21.35 4.76 -10.32
C ASN A 280 20.43 3.83 -9.51
N ARG A 281 20.97 2.89 -8.74
CA ARG A 281 20.19 1.89 -8.01
C ARG A 281 20.95 1.34 -6.82
N ILE A 282 20.20 0.86 -5.84
CA ILE A 282 20.71 0.03 -4.76
C ILE A 282 20.34 -1.42 -5.07
N GLU A 283 21.29 -2.32 -4.90
CA GLU A 283 21.06 -3.75 -4.96
C GLU A 283 21.04 -4.32 -3.55
N VAL A 284 19.98 -5.05 -3.20
CA VAL A 284 19.93 -5.83 -1.95
C VAL A 284 20.63 -7.16 -2.22
N ALA A 285 21.90 -7.26 -1.83
CA ALA A 285 22.73 -8.43 -2.10
C ALA A 285 22.31 -9.66 -1.26
N SER A 286 21.80 -9.44 -0.05
CA SER A 286 21.22 -10.49 0.78
C SER A 286 20.44 -9.90 1.94
N VAL A 287 19.52 -10.71 2.49
CA VAL A 287 18.81 -10.42 3.73
C VAL A 287 19.01 -11.57 4.70
N THR A 288 19.43 -11.27 5.92
CA THR A 288 19.52 -12.24 7.02
C THR A 288 18.53 -11.87 8.10
N VAL A 289 17.76 -12.86 8.57
CA VAL A 289 16.83 -12.68 9.69
C VAL A 289 17.30 -13.49 10.88
N GLN A 290 17.30 -12.86 12.05
CA GLN A 290 17.70 -13.46 13.32
C GLN A 290 16.67 -13.17 14.40
N ASP A 291 16.50 -14.09 15.35
CA ASP A 291 15.87 -13.76 16.63
C ASP A 291 16.77 -12.74 17.34
N TRP A 292 16.21 -11.60 17.72
CA TRP A 292 16.99 -10.52 18.31
C TRP A 292 17.48 -10.87 19.72
N THR A 293 16.74 -11.68 20.47
CA THR A 293 17.12 -12.11 21.81
C THR A 293 18.26 -13.12 21.77
N THR A 294 18.15 -14.18 20.96
CA THR A 294 19.11 -15.30 20.94
C THR A 294 20.23 -15.07 19.94
N GLY A 295 20.00 -14.25 18.90
CA GLY A 295 20.91 -14.09 17.77
C GLY A 295 20.90 -15.26 16.79
N GLU A 296 20.01 -16.24 16.98
CA GLU A 296 19.90 -17.39 16.09
C GLU A 296 19.30 -16.96 14.75
N THR A 297 19.90 -17.42 13.65
CA THR A 297 19.35 -17.22 12.30
C THR A 297 18.04 -17.98 12.16
N LEU A 298 17.01 -17.29 11.67
CA LEU A 298 15.68 -17.85 11.43
C LEU A 298 15.56 -18.27 9.95
N ASP A 299 15.25 -19.54 9.71
CA ASP A 299 15.00 -20.06 8.37
C ASP A 299 13.59 -19.72 7.88
N GLY A 300 13.47 -19.30 6.62
CA GLY A 300 12.19 -18.96 5.97
C GLY A 300 11.82 -17.48 6.05
N GLY A 301 12.58 -16.66 6.79
CA GLY A 301 12.42 -15.20 6.82
C GLY A 301 13.33 -14.44 5.87
N GLN A 302 14.31 -15.11 5.24
CA GLN A 302 15.24 -14.48 4.31
C GLN A 302 14.57 -14.12 2.99
N ALA A 303 14.97 -12.98 2.41
CA ALA A 303 14.47 -12.55 1.11
C ALA A 303 14.86 -13.55 0.02
N THR A 304 13.89 -13.97 -0.79
CA THR A 304 14.12 -14.72 -2.02
C THR A 304 14.42 -13.75 -3.15
N GLU A 305 15.48 -13.99 -3.94
CA GLU A 305 15.75 -13.21 -5.15
C GLU A 305 14.56 -13.30 -6.11
N GLY A 306 13.95 -12.14 -6.40
CA GLY A 306 12.97 -12.02 -7.48
C GLY A 306 13.66 -12.11 -8.83
N SER A 307 13.05 -12.78 -9.80
CA SER A 307 13.55 -12.75 -11.18
C SER A 307 13.62 -11.31 -11.69
N ALA A 308 14.76 -10.92 -12.26
CA ALA A 308 14.95 -9.59 -12.82
C ALA A 308 13.85 -9.30 -13.87
N ALA A 309 13.22 -8.13 -13.78
CA ALA A 309 12.19 -7.75 -14.73
C ALA A 309 12.77 -7.64 -16.15
N THR A 310 12.11 -8.26 -17.12
CA THR A 310 12.44 -8.10 -18.54
C THR A 310 12.04 -6.70 -18.99
N THR A 311 13.01 -5.87 -19.39
CA THR A 311 12.69 -4.53 -19.91
C THR A 311 12.03 -4.65 -21.28
N LEU A 312 10.84 -4.07 -21.43
CA LEU A 312 10.07 -4.10 -22.67
C LEU A 312 10.78 -3.32 -23.79
N ASN A 313 10.59 -3.78 -25.02
CA ASN A 313 10.99 -3.08 -26.23
C ASN A 313 10.06 -3.47 -27.38
N ASN A 314 10.11 -2.75 -28.51
CA ASN A 314 9.18 -2.92 -29.63
C ASN A 314 9.19 -4.31 -30.31
N THR A 315 10.13 -5.20 -29.98
CA THR A 315 10.19 -6.57 -30.50
C THR A 315 9.43 -7.58 -29.64
N ILE A 316 9.18 -7.28 -28.36
CA ILE A 316 8.53 -8.19 -27.40
C ILE A 316 7.00 -8.04 -27.47
N LYS A 317 6.36 -8.78 -28.38
CA LYS A 317 4.91 -8.69 -28.63
C LYS A 317 4.06 -9.75 -27.91
N ALA A 318 4.72 -10.76 -27.34
CA ALA A 318 4.09 -11.83 -26.57
C ALA A 318 4.70 -11.86 -25.16
N TRP A 319 3.86 -11.69 -24.16
CA TRP A 319 4.24 -11.71 -22.74
C TRP A 319 3.78 -13.04 -22.14
N SER A 320 4.75 -13.91 -21.88
CA SER A 320 4.56 -15.15 -21.14
C SER A 320 4.75 -14.90 -19.65
N ALA A 321 4.55 -15.91 -18.80
CA ALA A 321 4.73 -15.78 -17.36
C ALA A 321 6.07 -15.11 -16.99
N GLY A 322 6.02 -14.12 -16.08
CA GLY A 322 7.19 -13.36 -15.63
C GLY A 322 6.93 -11.87 -15.40
N THR A 323 7.98 -11.16 -14.99
CA THR A 323 7.93 -9.73 -14.72
C THR A 323 8.49 -8.94 -15.90
N TYR A 324 7.78 -7.90 -16.33
CA TYR A 324 8.18 -6.98 -17.39
C TYR A 324 8.20 -5.54 -16.87
N ALA A 325 9.12 -4.72 -17.33
CA ALA A 325 9.22 -3.31 -16.93
C ALA A 325 9.17 -2.38 -18.15
N VAL A 326 8.49 -1.24 -18.01
CA VAL A 326 8.50 -0.17 -19.02
C VAL A 326 9.90 0.47 -19.05
N PRO A 327 10.56 0.62 -20.22
CA PRO A 327 11.86 1.26 -20.28
C PRO A 327 11.78 2.75 -19.91
N ALA A 328 12.91 3.30 -19.47
CA ALA A 328 13.05 4.75 -19.32
C ALA A 328 12.81 5.45 -20.67
N GLY A 329 12.11 6.58 -20.67
CA GLY A 329 11.62 7.28 -21.87
C GLY A 329 10.31 6.72 -22.46
N GLY A 330 9.71 5.71 -21.83
CA GLY A 330 8.44 5.11 -22.24
C GLY A 330 8.54 4.22 -23.48
N LEU A 331 7.41 3.65 -23.90
CA LEU A 331 7.35 2.75 -25.05
C LEU A 331 5.99 2.82 -25.74
N THR A 332 5.99 2.76 -27.07
CA THR A 332 4.76 2.66 -27.88
C THR A 332 4.81 1.43 -28.77
N TYR A 333 3.77 0.61 -28.72
CA TYR A 333 3.55 -0.49 -29.65
C TYR A 333 2.50 -0.10 -30.70
N SER A 334 2.86 -0.29 -31.96
CA SER A 334 1.94 -0.13 -33.11
C SER A 334 1.16 -1.41 -33.43
N ASP A 335 1.57 -2.54 -32.87
CA ASP A 335 0.95 -3.85 -33.03
C ASP A 335 0.23 -4.27 -31.75
N ALA A 336 -0.68 -5.24 -31.88
CA ALA A 336 -1.37 -5.83 -30.74
C ALA A 336 -0.41 -6.70 -29.91
N ILE A 337 -0.63 -6.73 -28.60
CA ILE A 337 0.13 -7.54 -27.64
C ILE A 337 -0.68 -8.76 -27.22
N THR A 338 -0.01 -9.89 -26.97
CA THR A 338 -0.65 -11.10 -26.41
C THR A 338 -0.04 -11.46 -25.05
N VAL A 339 -0.88 -11.82 -24.08
CA VAL A 339 -0.49 -12.30 -22.74
C VAL A 339 -0.96 -13.74 -22.58
N SER A 340 -0.06 -14.66 -22.22
CA SER A 340 -0.35 -16.11 -22.18
C SER A 340 0.00 -16.83 -20.87
N GLY A 341 0.28 -16.09 -19.79
CA GLY A 341 0.52 -16.64 -18.44
C GLY A 341 0.35 -15.58 -17.36
N ASP A 342 0.94 -15.82 -16.19
CA ASP A 342 0.92 -14.86 -15.07
C ASP A 342 2.01 -13.81 -15.25
N VAL A 343 1.59 -12.62 -15.69
CA VAL A 343 2.47 -11.50 -16.03
C VAL A 343 2.34 -10.39 -15.01
N THR A 344 3.48 -9.93 -14.50
CA THR A 344 3.57 -8.69 -13.72
C THR A 344 4.21 -7.61 -14.58
N LEU A 345 3.44 -6.58 -14.93
CA LEU A 345 3.92 -5.38 -15.61
C LEU A 345 4.21 -4.28 -14.59
N VAL A 346 5.46 -3.83 -14.54
CA VAL A 346 5.92 -2.70 -13.75
C VAL A 346 5.95 -1.44 -14.61
N LEU A 347 5.06 -0.51 -14.31
CA LEU A 347 5.04 0.85 -14.84
C LEU A 347 6.09 1.68 -14.12
N THR A 348 7.23 1.88 -14.79
CA THR A 348 8.33 2.71 -14.30
C THR A 348 7.85 4.13 -13.98
N ASP A 349 8.33 4.67 -12.86
CA ASP A 349 7.86 5.94 -12.29
C ASP A 349 7.96 7.08 -13.32
N GLY A 350 6.84 7.79 -13.55
CA GLY A 350 6.75 8.88 -14.54
C GLY A 350 6.73 8.45 -16.01
N GLU A 351 6.95 7.17 -16.33
CA GLU A 351 7.02 6.68 -17.72
C GLU A 351 5.65 6.26 -18.26
N THR A 352 5.51 6.26 -19.59
CA THR A 352 4.26 5.87 -20.28
C THR A 352 4.46 4.71 -21.25
N LEU A 353 3.64 3.66 -21.10
CA LEU A 353 3.47 2.59 -22.09
C LEU A 353 2.19 2.83 -22.90
N THR A 354 2.28 2.85 -24.23
CA THR A 354 1.12 3.01 -25.12
C THR A 354 0.95 1.81 -26.05
N LEU A 355 -0.22 1.19 -26.05
CA LEU A 355 -0.59 0.09 -26.96
C LEU A 355 -1.67 0.59 -27.93
N ASN A 356 -1.35 0.74 -29.22
CA ASN A 356 -2.26 1.35 -30.19
C ASN A 356 -3.28 0.41 -30.82
N LYS A 357 -3.14 -0.91 -30.64
CA LYS A 357 -4.03 -1.93 -31.21
C LYS A 357 -4.51 -2.94 -30.18
N GLY A 358 -4.64 -2.50 -28.94
CA GLY A 358 -5.11 -3.35 -27.85
C GLY A 358 -4.11 -4.40 -27.36
N ILE A 359 -4.61 -5.24 -26.46
CA ILE A 359 -3.92 -6.36 -25.82
C ILE A 359 -4.90 -7.53 -25.68
N SER A 360 -4.43 -8.75 -25.87
CA SER A 360 -5.23 -9.97 -25.74
C SER A 360 -4.72 -10.83 -24.59
N LEU A 361 -5.59 -11.16 -23.63
CA LEU A 361 -5.30 -12.03 -22.50
C LEU A 361 -5.86 -13.42 -22.79
N ALA A 362 -4.98 -14.41 -22.92
CA ALA A 362 -5.37 -15.80 -23.11
C ALA A 362 -6.20 -16.31 -21.93
N SER A 363 -6.98 -17.37 -22.16
CA SER A 363 -7.75 -18.02 -21.10
C SER A 363 -6.85 -18.46 -19.95
N GLY A 364 -7.19 -18.06 -18.73
CA GLY A 364 -6.41 -18.37 -17.52
C GLY A 364 -5.16 -17.52 -17.33
N ALA A 365 -4.83 -16.60 -18.25
CA ALA A 365 -3.73 -15.66 -18.06
C ALA A 365 -4.13 -14.53 -17.10
N THR A 366 -3.16 -14.03 -16.34
CA THR A 366 -3.33 -12.89 -15.44
C THR A 366 -2.37 -11.79 -15.85
N LEU A 367 -2.86 -10.58 -16.06
CA LEU A 367 -2.02 -9.39 -16.22
C LEU A 367 -2.15 -8.52 -14.97
N THR A 368 -1.12 -8.55 -14.12
CA THR A 368 -0.98 -7.69 -12.95
C THR A 368 -0.19 -6.45 -13.32
N ILE A 369 -0.73 -5.27 -13.06
CA ILE A 369 -0.11 -3.98 -13.36
C ILE A 369 0.18 -3.26 -12.04
N GLN A 370 1.41 -2.80 -11.91
CA GLN A 370 1.91 -2.12 -10.71
C GLN A 370 2.90 -1.02 -11.05
N GLY A 371 3.29 -0.19 -10.07
CA GLY A 371 4.23 0.90 -10.22
C GLY A 371 3.55 2.27 -10.27
N ASN A 372 4.31 3.30 -10.62
CA ASN A 372 3.86 4.70 -10.56
C ASN A 372 3.72 5.35 -11.95
N GLY A 373 4.02 4.62 -13.02
CA GLY A 373 3.87 5.10 -14.39
C GLY A 373 2.43 5.02 -14.93
N THR A 374 2.31 5.22 -16.23
CA THR A 374 1.04 5.22 -16.98
C THR A 374 1.03 4.15 -18.06
N MET A 375 -0.10 3.48 -18.25
CA MET A 375 -0.38 2.60 -19.37
C MET A 375 -1.63 3.07 -20.12
N ASN A 376 -1.51 3.25 -21.43
CA ASN A 376 -2.60 3.60 -22.33
C ASN A 376 -2.84 2.46 -23.31
N VAL A 377 -4.06 1.94 -23.36
CA VAL A 377 -4.46 0.89 -24.30
C VAL A 377 -5.59 1.40 -25.17
N ASN A 378 -5.31 1.59 -26.46
CA ASN A 378 -6.24 2.13 -27.43
C ASN A 378 -6.79 1.01 -28.32
N GLY A 379 -8.11 1.01 -28.48
CA GLY A 379 -8.82 0.18 -29.42
C GLY A 379 -8.62 0.64 -30.85
N THR A 380 -8.91 -0.24 -31.80
CA THR A 380 -8.82 0.06 -33.23
C THR A 380 -10.16 0.65 -33.68
N ASN A 381 -10.15 1.86 -34.25
CA ASN A 381 -11.35 2.44 -34.86
C ASN A 381 -11.81 1.59 -36.05
N GLU A 382 -13.09 1.74 -36.38
CA GLU A 382 -13.77 0.94 -37.41
C GLU A 382 -13.77 -0.56 -37.09
N SER A 383 -13.66 -0.90 -35.79
CA SER A 383 -13.64 -2.27 -35.31
C SER A 383 -14.59 -2.45 -34.12
N THR A 384 -15.22 -3.61 -34.08
CA THR A 384 -16.00 -4.08 -32.91
C THR A 384 -15.13 -4.86 -31.93
N ALA A 385 -13.83 -5.03 -32.21
CA ALA A 385 -12.92 -5.79 -31.37
C ALA A 385 -12.75 -5.12 -30.00
N SER A 386 -12.65 -5.96 -28.95
CA SER A 386 -12.34 -5.46 -27.62
C SER A 386 -10.90 -4.96 -27.53
N THR A 387 -10.65 -3.94 -26.72
CA THR A 387 -9.32 -3.32 -26.58
C THR A 387 -8.42 -4.12 -25.67
N VAL A 388 -8.94 -4.56 -24.52
CA VAL A 388 -8.41 -5.67 -23.74
C VAL A 388 -9.32 -6.85 -24.05
N ALA A 389 -8.84 -7.79 -24.87
CA ALA A 389 -9.62 -8.92 -25.38
C ALA A 389 -9.28 -10.23 -24.66
N GLY A 390 -10.17 -11.21 -24.78
CA GLY A 390 -9.97 -12.56 -24.23
C GLY A 390 -10.77 -12.82 -22.96
N THR A 391 -10.35 -13.83 -22.19
CA THR A 391 -11.05 -14.29 -20.97
C THR A 391 -10.12 -14.38 -19.76
N GLY A 392 -8.90 -13.85 -19.88
CA GLY A 392 -7.98 -13.72 -18.75
C GLY A 392 -8.41 -12.62 -17.77
N THR A 393 -7.64 -12.48 -16.69
CA THR A 393 -7.93 -11.53 -15.60
C THR A 393 -6.99 -10.33 -15.68
N LEU A 394 -7.55 -9.13 -15.57
CA LEU A 394 -6.78 -7.90 -15.44
C LEU A 394 -6.76 -7.45 -13.97
N VAL A 395 -5.57 -7.26 -13.42
CA VAL A 395 -5.37 -6.82 -12.03
C VAL A 395 -4.58 -5.52 -12.01
N LEU A 396 -5.09 -4.49 -11.35
CA LEU A 396 -4.40 -3.22 -11.11
C LEU A 396 -4.12 -3.05 -9.62
N THR A 397 -2.85 -2.97 -9.25
CA THR A 397 -2.43 -2.76 -7.85
C THR A 397 -1.93 -1.35 -7.59
N SER A 398 -1.39 -0.66 -8.61
CA SER A 398 -0.91 0.73 -8.54
C SER A 398 -0.73 1.32 -9.94
N GLY A 399 -0.51 2.65 -10.02
CA GLY A 399 -0.27 3.36 -11.27
C GLY A 399 -1.55 3.83 -11.97
N MET A 400 -1.42 4.28 -13.22
CA MET A 400 -2.54 4.76 -14.03
C MET A 400 -2.74 3.88 -15.27
N LEU A 401 -3.92 3.28 -15.42
CA LEU A 401 -4.31 2.53 -16.61
C LEU A 401 -5.51 3.20 -17.29
N THR A 402 -5.36 3.56 -18.56
CA THR A 402 -6.44 4.04 -19.41
C THR A 402 -6.70 3.06 -20.54
N VAL A 403 -7.95 2.60 -20.69
CA VAL A 403 -8.38 1.69 -21.75
C VAL A 403 -9.54 2.31 -22.53
N LYS A 404 -9.39 2.44 -23.86
CA LYS A 404 -10.42 3.03 -24.73
C LYS A 404 -10.83 2.06 -25.82
N GLY A 405 -12.11 1.72 -25.87
CA GLY A 405 -12.75 0.99 -26.95
C GLY A 405 -12.59 1.69 -28.30
N GLY A 406 -12.45 0.91 -29.38
CA GLY A 406 -12.42 1.45 -30.73
C GLY A 406 -13.80 1.93 -31.18
N ASN A 407 -13.89 3.05 -31.89
CA ASN A 407 -15.18 3.53 -32.40
C ASN A 407 -15.66 2.68 -33.58
N GLY A 408 -16.97 2.50 -33.71
CA GLY A 408 -17.59 1.87 -34.87
C GLY A 408 -17.36 2.66 -36.15
N GLY A 409 -17.34 1.94 -37.27
CA GLY A 409 -17.16 2.51 -38.60
C GLY A 409 -18.38 3.30 -39.05
N SER A 410 -18.12 4.46 -39.62
CA SER A 410 -19.14 5.30 -40.27
C SER A 410 -19.05 5.10 -41.78
N VAL A 411 -20.19 5.15 -42.49
CA VAL A 411 -20.21 5.12 -43.96
C VAL A 411 -20.80 6.44 -44.45
N GLY A 412 -20.36 6.92 -45.62
CA GLY A 412 -20.76 8.20 -46.21
C GLY A 412 -22.26 8.32 -46.55
N GLU A 413 -22.69 9.54 -46.89
CA GLU A 413 -24.03 9.84 -47.39
C GLU A 413 -24.34 8.99 -48.63
N TYR A 414 -25.52 8.38 -48.71
CA TYR A 414 -26.05 7.58 -49.82
C TYR A 414 -25.57 6.12 -49.87
N ASP A 415 -25.91 5.34 -48.84
CA ASP A 415 -25.83 3.88 -48.91
C ASP A 415 -27.11 3.24 -48.35
N ASP A 416 -27.79 2.45 -49.18
CA ASP A 416 -29.09 1.84 -48.90
C ASP A 416 -28.92 0.55 -48.07
N ASN A 417 -29.76 0.32 -47.04
CA ASN A 417 -29.76 -0.90 -46.21
C ASN A 417 -28.47 -1.21 -45.42
N VAL A 418 -27.72 -0.20 -44.94
CA VAL A 418 -26.47 -0.45 -44.21
C VAL A 418 -26.62 -0.33 -42.69
N THR A 419 -26.36 -1.43 -41.98
CA THR A 419 -26.17 -1.44 -40.51
C THR A 419 -24.75 -0.98 -40.18
N LYS A 420 -24.61 0.10 -39.42
CA LYS A 420 -23.28 0.63 -39.01
C LYS A 420 -22.71 -0.19 -37.85
N SER A 421 -21.38 -0.31 -37.78
CA SER A 421 -20.76 -1.17 -36.75
C SER A 421 -20.83 -0.52 -35.36
N ALA A 422 -21.00 -1.37 -34.35
CA ALA A 422 -20.93 -0.97 -32.96
C ALA A 422 -19.51 -0.58 -32.57
N GLY A 423 -19.36 0.15 -31.46
CA GLY A 423 -18.05 0.34 -30.85
C GLY A 423 -17.48 -0.96 -30.29
N GLY A 424 -16.17 -1.00 -30.10
CA GLY A 424 -15.47 -2.06 -29.39
C GLY A 424 -15.53 -1.89 -27.87
N ILE A 425 -15.66 -3.01 -27.15
CA ILE A 425 -15.62 -3.02 -25.67
C ILE A 425 -14.22 -2.60 -25.19
N ALA A 426 -14.12 -1.79 -24.13
CA ALA A 426 -12.80 -1.42 -23.61
C ALA A 426 -12.09 -2.62 -22.97
N ILE A 427 -12.74 -3.28 -22.00
CA ILE A 427 -12.21 -4.46 -21.32
C ILE A 427 -13.20 -5.61 -21.39
N ASN A 428 -12.80 -6.68 -22.05
CA ASN A 428 -13.54 -7.92 -22.09
C ASN A 428 -12.96 -8.91 -21.07
N GLY A 429 -13.71 -9.20 -20.00
CA GLY A 429 -13.27 -10.07 -18.91
C GLY A 429 -13.36 -9.41 -17.54
N ALA A 430 -12.93 -10.16 -16.52
CA ALA A 430 -12.97 -9.74 -15.13
C ALA A 430 -11.84 -8.74 -14.81
N VAL A 431 -12.14 -7.81 -13.91
CA VAL A 431 -11.21 -6.75 -13.48
C VAL A 431 -11.11 -6.73 -11.96
N THR A 432 -9.89 -6.72 -11.44
CA THR A 432 -9.60 -6.48 -10.02
C THR A 432 -8.80 -5.19 -9.88
N VAL A 433 -9.24 -4.28 -9.00
CA VAL A 433 -8.52 -3.06 -8.65
C VAL A 433 -8.27 -3.05 -7.14
N SER A 434 -7.03 -3.24 -6.74
CA SER A 434 -6.60 -3.12 -5.34
C SER A 434 -5.88 -1.81 -5.04
N GLY A 435 -5.50 -1.05 -6.09
CA GLY A 435 -4.91 0.29 -5.97
C GLY A 435 -4.74 0.97 -7.32
N GLY A 436 -4.22 2.20 -7.32
CA GLY A 436 -4.03 3.00 -8.55
C GLY A 436 -5.33 3.59 -9.12
N THR A 437 -5.29 3.97 -10.40
CA THR A 437 -6.43 4.55 -11.14
C THR A 437 -6.65 3.82 -12.46
N LEU A 438 -7.83 3.22 -12.63
CA LEU A 438 -8.29 2.62 -13.87
C LEU A 438 -9.37 3.50 -14.51
N THR A 439 -9.16 3.92 -15.76
CA THR A 439 -10.19 4.56 -16.60
C THR A 439 -10.50 3.69 -17.80
N ALA A 440 -11.72 3.16 -17.89
CA ALA A 440 -12.20 2.36 -19.01
C ALA A 440 -13.34 3.09 -19.73
N THR A 441 -13.24 3.22 -21.06
CA THR A 441 -14.26 3.87 -21.88
C THR A 441 -14.64 3.00 -23.07
N GLY A 442 -15.90 2.62 -23.19
CA GLY A 442 -16.40 1.86 -24.34
C GLY A 442 -16.33 2.67 -25.63
N GLY A 443 -16.15 1.99 -26.76
CA GLY A 443 -16.13 2.63 -28.07
C GLY A 443 -17.50 3.18 -28.45
N ASN A 444 -17.53 4.31 -29.16
CA ASN A 444 -18.78 4.88 -29.67
C ASN A 444 -19.29 4.06 -30.87
N GLY A 445 -20.59 4.02 -31.07
CA GLY A 445 -21.18 3.43 -32.27
C GLY A 445 -20.96 4.28 -33.51
N GLY A 446 -20.87 3.64 -34.68
CA GLY A 446 -20.73 4.32 -35.96
C GLY A 446 -21.92 5.20 -36.29
N ALA A 447 -21.67 6.42 -36.79
CA ALA A 447 -22.72 7.35 -37.20
C ALA A 447 -23.39 6.89 -38.50
N GLY A 448 -24.68 7.19 -38.64
CA GLY A 448 -25.45 6.90 -39.85
C GLY A 448 -25.47 8.06 -40.84
N GLY A 449 -25.49 7.73 -42.14
CA GLY A 449 -25.64 8.69 -43.25
C GLY A 449 -27.08 8.72 -43.81
N SER A 450 -27.33 9.60 -44.78
CA SER A 450 -28.61 9.69 -45.52
C SER A 450 -28.83 8.46 -46.42
N GLY A 451 -30.01 7.81 -46.37
CA GLY A 451 -30.34 6.64 -47.21
C GLY A 451 -31.66 5.94 -46.81
N CYS A 452 -32.11 4.94 -47.59
CA CYS A 452 -33.31 4.17 -47.22
C CYS A 452 -33.00 3.06 -46.20
N GLU A 453 -33.76 3.02 -45.09
CA GLU A 453 -33.64 2.10 -43.94
C GLU A 453 -32.23 2.03 -43.31
N SER A 454 -31.92 2.97 -42.40
CA SER A 454 -30.58 3.04 -41.77
C SER A 454 -30.60 2.82 -40.25
N ARG A 455 -29.64 2.03 -39.75
CA ARG A 455 -29.41 1.78 -38.31
C ARG A 455 -28.00 2.20 -37.92
N ALA A 456 -27.90 3.12 -36.95
CA ALA A 456 -26.60 3.55 -36.42
C ALA A 456 -26.05 2.53 -35.41
N GLY A 457 -24.73 2.50 -35.25
CA GLY A 457 -24.07 1.54 -34.38
C GLY A 457 -24.37 1.82 -32.91
N ALA A 458 -24.45 0.77 -32.09
CA ALA A 458 -24.54 0.93 -30.63
C ALA A 458 -23.17 1.30 -30.03
N GLY A 459 -23.20 2.05 -28.94
CA GLY A 459 -22.05 2.24 -28.08
C GLY A 459 -21.70 0.97 -27.31
N ALA A 460 -20.41 0.76 -27.05
CA ALA A 460 -19.92 -0.45 -26.40
C ALA A 460 -19.84 -0.31 -24.88
N ALA A 461 -19.70 -1.43 -24.18
CA ALA A 461 -19.42 -1.40 -22.76
C ALA A 461 -17.99 -0.95 -22.44
N ALA A 462 -17.79 -0.33 -21.28
CA ALA A 462 -16.44 -0.12 -20.77
C ALA A 462 -15.86 -1.44 -20.24
N ILE A 463 -16.61 -2.19 -19.41
CA ILE A 463 -16.19 -3.48 -18.86
C ILE A 463 -17.32 -4.50 -19.06
N SER A 464 -17.01 -5.65 -19.65
CA SER A 464 -18.02 -6.72 -19.87
C SER A 464 -18.14 -7.69 -18.68
N GLY A 465 -17.06 -7.94 -17.95
CA GLY A 465 -17.01 -8.93 -16.88
C GLY A 465 -17.28 -8.35 -15.50
N ASP A 466 -17.11 -9.21 -14.49
CA ASP A 466 -17.24 -8.84 -13.09
C ASP A 466 -16.08 -7.96 -12.63
N VAL A 467 -16.38 -7.05 -11.71
CA VAL A 467 -15.45 -6.07 -11.18
C VAL A 467 -15.33 -6.25 -9.67
N THR A 468 -14.10 -6.38 -9.19
CA THR A 468 -13.78 -6.35 -7.76
C THR A 468 -12.89 -5.16 -7.44
N VAL A 469 -13.28 -4.32 -6.49
CA VAL A 469 -12.50 -3.17 -6.03
C VAL A 469 -12.26 -3.27 -4.53
N SER A 470 -10.99 -3.36 -4.16
CA SER A 470 -10.52 -3.40 -2.77
C SER A 470 -9.59 -2.24 -2.42
N GLY A 471 -9.44 -1.27 -3.33
CA GLY A 471 -8.67 -0.04 -3.15
C GLY A 471 -8.59 0.74 -4.47
N GLY A 472 -8.02 1.96 -4.44
CA GLY A 472 -7.83 2.78 -5.65
C GLY A 472 -9.12 3.39 -6.23
N THR A 473 -9.06 3.78 -7.50
CA THR A 473 -10.16 4.43 -8.24
C THR A 473 -10.42 3.73 -9.58
N LEU A 474 -11.68 3.39 -9.85
CA LEU A 474 -12.17 2.91 -11.13
C LEU A 474 -13.18 3.91 -11.71
N THR A 475 -12.96 4.35 -12.95
CA THR A 475 -13.94 5.10 -13.74
C THR A 475 -14.29 4.30 -14.99
N ALA A 476 -15.54 3.83 -15.09
CA ALA A 476 -16.06 3.09 -16.24
C ALA A 476 -17.12 3.94 -16.96
N THR A 477 -16.95 4.18 -18.26
CA THR A 477 -17.90 4.96 -19.08
C THR A 477 -18.31 4.19 -20.33
N GLY A 478 -19.60 3.90 -20.49
CA GLY A 478 -20.12 3.29 -21.71
C GLY A 478 -19.94 4.20 -22.92
N GLY A 479 -19.73 3.62 -24.09
CA GLY A 479 -19.64 4.36 -25.34
C GLY A 479 -20.99 4.95 -25.75
N ASN A 480 -20.98 6.06 -26.47
CA ASN A 480 -22.22 6.67 -26.97
C ASN A 480 -22.74 5.92 -28.20
N GLY A 481 -24.06 5.91 -28.36
CA GLY A 481 -24.72 5.42 -29.56
C GLY A 481 -24.49 6.33 -30.76
N GLY A 482 -24.38 5.73 -31.95
CA GLY A 482 -24.25 6.46 -33.20
C GLY A 482 -25.50 7.30 -33.50
N SER A 483 -25.29 8.51 -33.99
CA SER A 483 -26.35 9.48 -34.32
C SER A 483 -26.56 9.62 -35.83
N PHE A 484 -27.66 10.26 -36.22
CA PHE A 484 -28.00 10.61 -37.60
C PHE A 484 -28.13 12.12 -37.79
N SER A 485 -27.61 12.61 -38.92
CA SER A 485 -27.84 13.99 -39.38
C SER A 485 -27.90 14.03 -40.91
N GLY A 486 -28.98 14.54 -41.52
CA GLY A 486 -29.10 14.64 -42.99
C GLY A 486 -30.49 15.02 -43.56
N SER A 487 -30.61 15.02 -44.90
CA SER A 487 -31.86 15.21 -45.67
C SER A 487 -32.30 13.88 -46.28
N THR A 488 -33.43 13.32 -45.84
CA THR A 488 -33.82 11.90 -46.01
C THR A 488 -34.40 11.52 -47.37
N LEU A 489 -34.38 10.21 -47.71
CA LEU A 489 -35.56 9.44 -48.19
C LEU A 489 -35.44 7.93 -47.87
N GLY A 490 -36.30 7.43 -46.95
CA GLY A 490 -36.50 6.02 -46.55
C GLY A 490 -37.54 5.88 -45.42
N PRO A 491 -38.14 4.70 -45.18
CA PRO A 491 -39.32 4.58 -44.31
C PRO A 491 -39.08 4.63 -42.79
N ASP A 492 -37.92 4.23 -42.24
CA ASP A 492 -37.64 4.26 -40.79
C ASP A 492 -36.16 4.56 -40.45
N GLY A 493 -35.89 5.14 -39.27
CA GLY A 493 -34.53 5.43 -38.77
C GLY A 493 -34.32 5.08 -37.29
N TYR A 494 -33.22 4.37 -36.97
CA TYR A 494 -32.92 3.88 -35.61
C TYR A 494 -31.53 4.29 -35.14
N ALA A 495 -31.44 5.26 -34.24
CA ALA A 495 -30.18 5.66 -33.63
C ALA A 495 -29.64 4.59 -32.66
N GLY A 496 -28.32 4.58 -32.49
CA GLY A 496 -27.65 3.59 -31.67
C GLY A 496 -27.97 3.78 -30.18
N ALA A 497 -28.13 2.68 -29.45
CA ALA A 497 -28.18 2.73 -27.99
C ALA A 497 -26.80 3.07 -27.41
N GLY A 498 -26.76 3.73 -26.26
CA GLY A 498 -25.56 3.92 -25.47
C GLY A 498 -25.14 2.62 -24.78
N GLY A 499 -23.84 2.44 -24.59
CA GLY A 499 -23.26 1.26 -23.95
C GLY A 499 -23.39 1.29 -22.43
N THR A 500 -23.48 0.11 -21.82
CA THR A 500 -23.45 -0.05 -20.36
C THR A 500 -22.03 0.21 -19.83
N ALA A 501 -21.85 0.94 -18.73
CA ALA A 501 -20.50 1.13 -18.17
C ALA A 501 -19.88 -0.20 -17.72
N ILE A 502 -20.54 -0.93 -16.81
CA ILE A 502 -20.09 -2.24 -16.33
C ILE A 502 -21.22 -3.24 -16.54
N VAL A 503 -21.03 -4.26 -17.37
CA VAL A 503 -22.06 -5.27 -17.65
C VAL A 503 -22.16 -6.29 -16.52
N GLY A 504 -21.02 -6.74 -15.98
CA GLY A 504 -20.96 -7.71 -14.90
C GLY A 504 -21.38 -7.17 -13.53
N SER A 505 -21.23 -8.01 -12.51
CA SER A 505 -21.47 -7.64 -11.12
C SER A 505 -20.28 -6.87 -10.55
N VAL A 506 -20.55 -5.98 -9.60
CA VAL A 506 -19.55 -5.13 -8.95
C VAL A 506 -19.48 -5.50 -7.47
N THR A 507 -18.29 -5.81 -6.97
CA THR A 507 -18.01 -6.00 -5.55
C THR A 507 -17.03 -4.94 -5.07
N ILE A 508 -17.37 -4.19 -4.02
CA ILE A 508 -16.53 -3.13 -3.46
C ILE A 508 -16.30 -3.39 -1.97
N THR A 509 -15.05 -3.62 -1.60
CA THR A 509 -14.64 -3.71 -0.19
C THR A 509 -13.99 -2.43 0.30
N ASP A 510 -13.33 -1.67 -0.60
CA ASP A 510 -12.78 -0.33 -0.36
C ASP A 510 -12.53 0.38 -1.71
N GLY A 511 -12.14 1.65 -1.72
CA GLY A 511 -11.87 2.45 -2.93
C GLY A 511 -13.09 3.14 -3.53
N THR A 512 -12.97 3.65 -4.75
CA THR A 512 -14.03 4.39 -5.46
C THR A 512 -14.32 3.82 -6.84
N VAL A 513 -15.58 3.54 -7.14
CA VAL A 513 -16.09 3.17 -8.46
C VAL A 513 -17.01 4.28 -8.98
N THR A 514 -16.75 4.79 -10.17
CA THR A 514 -17.63 5.70 -10.90
C THR A 514 -18.06 5.05 -12.20
N ALA A 515 -19.34 4.70 -12.31
CA ALA A 515 -19.90 4.01 -13.48
C ALA A 515 -20.90 4.93 -14.19
N THR A 516 -20.62 5.28 -15.45
CA THR A 516 -21.47 6.16 -16.27
C THR A 516 -21.90 5.46 -17.55
N GLY A 517 -23.20 5.22 -17.72
CA GLY A 517 -23.74 4.69 -18.98
C GLY A 517 -23.53 5.67 -20.14
N GLY A 518 -23.31 5.14 -21.34
CA GLY A 518 -23.15 5.96 -22.54
C GLY A 518 -24.48 6.56 -23.01
N ASN A 519 -24.45 7.71 -23.66
CA ASN A 519 -25.66 8.36 -24.16
C ASN A 519 -26.18 7.67 -25.42
N GLY A 520 -27.50 7.62 -25.57
CA GLY A 520 -28.15 7.18 -26.80
C GLY A 520 -27.93 8.17 -27.94
N GLY A 521 -27.84 7.67 -29.16
CA GLY A 521 -27.68 8.48 -30.36
C GLY A 521 -28.95 9.30 -30.67
N SER A 522 -28.75 10.50 -31.20
CA SER A 522 -29.84 11.40 -31.61
C SER A 522 -30.06 11.38 -33.12
N ILE A 523 -31.24 11.82 -33.55
CA ILE A 523 -31.64 11.94 -34.96
C ILE A 523 -32.00 13.39 -35.25
N THR A 524 -31.36 14.00 -36.25
CA THR A 524 -31.69 15.35 -36.74
C THR A 524 -31.89 15.36 -38.25
N ILE A 525 -33.13 15.59 -38.75
CA ILE A 525 -33.44 15.52 -40.19
C ILE A 525 -34.37 16.63 -40.70
N SER A 526 -34.36 16.87 -42.02
CA SER A 526 -35.29 17.80 -42.69
C SER A 526 -36.09 17.08 -43.79
N GLY A 527 -37.41 16.95 -43.60
CA GLY A 527 -38.35 16.38 -44.57
C GLY A 527 -38.50 14.86 -44.53
N PHE A 528 -39.41 14.35 -43.69
CA PHE A 528 -39.62 12.91 -43.49
C PHE A 528 -41.09 12.48 -43.57
N ALA A 529 -41.30 11.19 -43.89
CA ALA A 529 -42.56 10.46 -43.76
C ALA A 529 -42.24 9.01 -43.34
N GLY A 530 -42.30 8.71 -42.03
CA GLY A 530 -41.98 7.41 -41.43
C GLY A 530 -41.92 7.44 -39.89
N GLU A 531 -41.39 6.39 -39.23
CA GLU A 531 -41.17 6.36 -37.77
C GLU A 531 -39.67 6.53 -37.40
N LEU A 532 -39.40 7.32 -36.35
CA LEU A 532 -38.03 7.58 -35.88
C LEU A 532 -37.84 7.13 -34.43
N TYR A 533 -36.70 6.48 -34.18
CA TYR A 533 -36.35 5.90 -32.89
C TYR A 533 -34.98 6.42 -32.43
N ALA A 534 -34.99 7.33 -31.46
CA ALA A 534 -33.78 7.74 -30.77
C ALA A 534 -33.17 6.59 -29.96
N GLY A 535 -31.85 6.63 -29.77
CA GLY A 535 -31.15 5.65 -28.98
C GLY A 535 -31.48 5.77 -27.49
N ASN A 536 -31.62 4.63 -26.81
CA ASN A 536 -31.71 4.63 -25.35
C ASN A 536 -30.33 4.85 -24.73
N GLY A 537 -30.28 5.54 -23.59
CA GLY A 537 -29.07 5.64 -22.77
C GLY A 537 -28.70 4.30 -22.13
N GLY A 538 -27.39 4.06 -22.01
CA GLY A 538 -26.85 2.87 -21.38
C GLY A 538 -26.98 2.89 -19.85
N ALA A 539 -26.98 1.70 -19.25
CA ALA A 539 -26.98 1.55 -17.80
C ALA A 539 -25.59 1.84 -17.19
N ALA A 540 -25.56 2.32 -15.95
CA ALA A 540 -24.31 2.37 -15.19
C ALA A 540 -23.79 0.95 -14.87
N ILE A 541 -24.66 0.09 -14.33
CA ILE A 541 -24.33 -1.30 -13.95
C ILE A 541 -25.39 -2.27 -14.49
N GLY A 542 -24.94 -3.31 -15.20
CA GLY A 542 -25.79 -4.40 -15.69
C GLY A 542 -26.04 -5.50 -14.66
N GLY A 543 -25.04 -5.85 -13.85
CA GLY A 543 -25.14 -6.90 -12.83
C GLY A 543 -25.64 -6.43 -11.47
N ASN A 544 -25.37 -7.23 -10.44
CA ASN A 544 -25.58 -6.85 -9.05
C ASN A 544 -24.42 -5.99 -8.54
N ALA A 545 -24.68 -5.11 -7.57
CA ALA A 545 -23.62 -4.38 -6.86
C ALA A 545 -23.64 -4.76 -5.37
N THR A 546 -22.51 -5.21 -4.84
CA THR A 546 -22.33 -5.53 -3.41
C THR A 546 -21.23 -4.67 -2.83
N LEU A 547 -21.53 -3.95 -1.75
CA LEU A 547 -20.57 -3.09 -1.07
C LEU A 547 -20.45 -3.53 0.39
N THR A 548 -19.23 -3.78 0.85
CA THR A 548 -18.90 -3.92 2.29
C THR A 548 -18.07 -2.74 2.79
N GLY A 549 -17.60 -1.88 1.89
CA GLY A 549 -16.91 -0.60 2.13
C GLY A 549 -16.79 0.23 0.85
N GLY A 550 -16.02 1.32 0.86
CA GLY A 550 -15.76 2.16 -0.31
C GLY A 550 -16.95 3.01 -0.81
N THR A 551 -16.84 3.52 -2.04
CA THR A 551 -17.81 4.40 -2.70
C THR A 551 -18.19 3.93 -4.09
N LEU A 552 -19.49 3.96 -4.42
CA LEU A 552 -20.04 3.77 -5.76
C LEU A 552 -20.81 5.02 -6.21
N ASN A 553 -20.34 5.68 -7.27
CA ASN A 553 -21.06 6.73 -7.98
C ASN A 553 -21.63 6.16 -9.28
N LYS A 554 -22.93 6.29 -9.52
CA LYS A 554 -23.57 5.73 -10.73
C LYS A 554 -24.44 6.73 -11.45
N THR A 555 -24.28 6.83 -12.77
CA THR A 555 -25.07 7.71 -13.63
C THR A 555 -25.45 6.98 -14.90
N ASN A 556 -26.72 7.01 -15.30
CA ASN A 556 -27.12 6.44 -16.59
C ASN A 556 -26.83 7.41 -17.73
N GLY A 557 -26.67 6.83 -18.92
CA GLY A 557 -26.68 7.62 -20.13
C GLY A 557 -28.04 8.26 -20.35
N THR A 558 -28.04 9.42 -21.00
CA THR A 558 -29.27 10.07 -21.45
C THR A 558 -29.77 9.42 -22.73
N ASN A 559 -31.09 9.37 -22.91
CA ASN A 559 -31.66 9.00 -24.21
C ASN A 559 -31.30 10.06 -25.25
N GLY A 560 -31.18 9.64 -26.50
CA GLY A 560 -31.07 10.54 -27.63
C GLY A 560 -32.37 11.28 -27.88
N THR A 561 -32.31 12.26 -28.77
CA THR A 561 -33.46 13.10 -29.13
C THR A 561 -33.77 13.00 -30.63
N VAL A 562 -35.02 13.26 -30.99
CA VAL A 562 -35.46 13.41 -32.39
C VAL A 562 -35.77 14.88 -32.65
N GLY A 563 -35.13 15.48 -33.65
CA GLY A 563 -35.34 16.88 -34.04
C GLY A 563 -35.44 17.07 -35.56
N GLY A 564 -36.29 17.97 -36.04
CA GLY A 564 -36.45 18.21 -37.48
C GLY A 564 -37.74 18.92 -37.89
N GLY A 565 -37.79 19.38 -39.14
CA GLY A 565 -39.01 19.94 -39.76
C GLY A 565 -39.69 18.94 -40.71
N GLY A 566 -40.99 18.71 -40.53
CA GLY A 566 -41.82 17.79 -41.36
C GLY A 566 -42.92 17.06 -40.57
N ASN A 567 -43.67 16.17 -41.22
CA ASN A 567 -44.64 15.27 -40.56
C ASN A 567 -43.88 14.11 -39.89
N ILE A 568 -43.33 14.35 -38.70
CA ILE A 568 -42.55 13.37 -37.93
C ILE A 568 -43.48 12.60 -36.99
N ILE A 569 -43.42 11.26 -37.04
CA ILE A 569 -43.96 10.40 -35.98
C ILE A 569 -42.78 10.01 -35.08
N ASP A 570 -42.68 10.66 -33.93
CA ASP A 570 -41.69 10.36 -32.91
C ASP A 570 -42.16 9.16 -32.09
N CYS A 571 -41.52 8.01 -32.29
CA CYS A 571 -41.80 6.77 -31.58
C CYS A 571 -40.82 6.53 -30.41
N SER A 572 -40.07 7.55 -29.97
CA SER A 572 -39.15 7.43 -28.84
C SER A 572 -39.90 7.26 -27.51
N ALA A 573 -40.34 6.02 -27.24
CA ALA A 573 -40.82 5.62 -25.93
C ALA A 573 -39.60 5.62 -24.97
N GLY A 574 -39.40 6.74 -24.29
CA GLY A 574 -38.30 6.96 -23.36
C GLY A 574 -38.37 6.05 -22.13
N THR A 575 -37.94 4.81 -22.27
CA THR A 575 -37.49 4.01 -21.13
C THR A 575 -35.99 4.25 -20.99
N GLY A 576 -35.61 5.27 -20.21
CA GLY A 576 -34.19 5.41 -19.81
C GLY A 576 -33.70 4.09 -19.24
N GLY A 577 -32.45 3.69 -19.55
CA GLY A 577 -31.88 2.44 -19.06
C GLY A 577 -32.05 2.31 -17.54
N ALA A 578 -32.21 1.08 -17.04
CA ALA A 578 -32.25 0.85 -15.59
C ALA A 578 -30.91 1.29 -14.98
N VAL A 579 -30.93 2.02 -13.84
CA VAL A 579 -29.70 2.48 -13.15
C VAL A 579 -28.81 1.31 -12.74
N VAL A 580 -29.46 0.24 -12.29
CA VAL A 580 -28.89 -1.08 -12.11
C VAL A 580 -29.93 -2.07 -12.65
N ALA A 581 -29.56 -2.97 -13.54
CA ALA A 581 -30.48 -4.01 -13.99
C ALA A 581 -30.63 -5.15 -12.96
N GLY A 582 -29.66 -5.30 -12.05
CA GLY A 582 -29.70 -6.15 -10.85
C GLY A 582 -30.02 -5.42 -9.53
N THR A 583 -29.62 -6.05 -8.43
CA THR A 583 -29.83 -5.58 -7.04
C THR A 583 -28.60 -4.88 -6.48
N ILE A 584 -28.80 -3.93 -5.55
CA ILE A 584 -27.72 -3.31 -4.78
C ILE A 584 -27.82 -3.77 -3.34
N THR A 585 -26.75 -4.36 -2.83
CA THR A 585 -26.61 -4.75 -1.42
C THR A 585 -25.51 -3.88 -0.81
N ASN A 586 -25.88 -2.97 0.10
CA ASN A 586 -24.94 -2.11 0.81
C ASN A 586 -24.82 -2.54 2.28
N ASN A 587 -23.68 -3.15 2.61
CA ASN A 587 -23.31 -3.67 3.92
C ASN A 587 -22.15 -2.87 4.56
N GLY A 588 -21.90 -1.62 4.14
CA GLY A 588 -20.87 -0.77 4.78
C GLY A 588 -20.23 0.34 3.94
N GLY A 589 -20.70 0.59 2.71
CA GLY A 589 -20.15 1.60 1.80
C GLY A 589 -21.08 2.80 1.52
N THR A 590 -20.66 3.70 0.63
CA THR A 590 -21.45 4.85 0.14
C THR A 590 -21.93 4.63 -1.29
N VAL A 591 -23.19 4.93 -1.59
CA VAL A 591 -23.77 4.86 -2.94
C VAL A 591 -24.39 6.21 -3.29
N ASN A 592 -23.92 6.84 -4.37
CA ASN A 592 -24.43 8.10 -4.92
C ASN A 592 -25.11 7.89 -6.28
#